data_AF-A0A031J5R1-F1
#
_entry.id   AF-A0A031J5R1-F1
#
_cell.length_a   1.000
_cell.length_b   1.000
_cell.length_c   1.000
_cell.angle_alpha   90.00
_cell.angle_beta   90.00
_cell.angle_gamma   90.00
#
_symmetry.space_group_name_H-M   'P 1'
#
loop_
_entity.id
_entity.type
_entity.pdbx_description
1 polymer ?
#
loop_
_entity_poly.entity_id
_entity_poly.type
_entity_poly.pdbx_seq_one_letter_code
_entity_poly.pdbx_strand_id
1 'polypeptide(L)'
;MFQADLFRDSRPSEPMRLAAPPTTTTVSILECLSTSCKRPRYAFMVLNLLVEASQRTGSAGPYVLVGDLRVPVRDWLCDALVPVAQRDPRRLSIEGRVRQMLEDACELPLDPDDAQRLVDEMVLERIRISGRTNVSRAVSELVRAGLVKRHYQGFRVDHHNRGAKRQAVYVVTEPVMRALSRATT
;
A
#
# COMPACT_ATOMS: atom_id res chain seq x y z
N MET A 1 20.06 -61.64 -33.34
CA MET A 1 19.82 -60.19 -33.24
C MET A 1 19.96 -59.80 -31.77
N PHE A 2 21.00 -59.05 -31.41
CA PHE A 2 21.19 -58.52 -30.07
C PHE A 2 20.68 -57.08 -30.06
N GLN A 3 19.62 -56.80 -29.29
CA GLN A 3 19.11 -55.45 -29.09
C GLN A 3 19.93 -54.83 -27.94
N ALA A 4 20.75 -53.83 -28.26
CA ALA A 4 21.53 -53.11 -27.26
C ALA A 4 20.58 -52.34 -26.32
N ASP A 5 20.80 -52.52 -25.03
CA ASP A 5 20.01 -51.96 -23.94
C ASP A 5 20.21 -50.44 -23.88
N LEU A 6 19.27 -49.68 -24.47
CA LEU A 6 19.34 -48.23 -24.68
C LEU A 6 19.27 -47.40 -23.38
N PHE A 7 19.09 -48.05 -22.23
CA PHE A 7 18.81 -47.41 -20.94
C PHE A 7 19.97 -47.43 -19.95
N ARG A 8 21.17 -47.90 -20.35
CA ARG A 8 22.27 -48.16 -19.41
C ARG A 8 23.07 -46.94 -18.96
N ASP A 9 22.74 -45.72 -19.42
CA ASP A 9 23.52 -44.51 -19.12
C ASP A 9 22.70 -43.34 -18.53
N SER A 10 21.66 -43.64 -17.75
CA SER A 10 21.00 -42.61 -16.94
C SER A 10 21.70 -42.49 -15.58
N ARG A 11 22.84 -41.79 -15.51
CA ARG A 11 23.33 -41.29 -14.21
C ARG A 11 22.19 -40.49 -13.57
N PRO A 12 21.86 -40.67 -12.28
CA PRO A 12 20.92 -39.78 -11.62
C PRO A 12 21.48 -38.37 -11.77
N SER A 13 20.77 -37.53 -12.53
CA SER A 13 21.06 -36.10 -12.60
C SER A 13 21.01 -35.60 -11.15
N GLU A 14 22.16 -35.17 -10.62
CA GLU A 14 22.19 -34.48 -9.33
C GLU A 14 21.09 -33.43 -9.34
N PRO A 15 20.24 -33.35 -8.30
CA PRO A 15 19.23 -32.31 -8.24
C PRO A 15 19.99 -30.98 -8.31
N MET A 16 19.86 -30.31 -9.45
CA MET A 16 20.41 -28.99 -9.68
C MET A 16 19.89 -28.14 -8.52
N ARG A 17 20.77 -27.84 -7.55
CA ARG A 17 20.43 -26.93 -6.46
C ARG A 17 20.09 -25.62 -7.16
N LEU A 18 18.80 -25.36 -7.37
CA LEU A 18 18.34 -24.04 -7.76
C LEU A 18 18.98 -23.11 -6.74
N ALA A 19 19.85 -22.23 -7.23
CA ALA A 19 20.51 -21.23 -6.41
C ALA A 19 19.44 -20.61 -5.51
N ALA A 20 19.70 -20.59 -4.20
CA ALA A 20 18.76 -20.03 -3.25
C ALA A 20 18.31 -18.66 -3.79
N PRO A 21 17.00 -18.38 -3.85
CA PRO A 21 16.52 -17.12 -4.41
C PRO A 21 17.24 -15.98 -3.70
N PRO A 22 17.65 -14.93 -4.43
CA PRO A 22 18.43 -13.84 -3.85
C PRO A 22 17.73 -13.35 -2.59
N THR A 23 18.48 -13.28 -1.49
CA THR A 23 17.96 -12.87 -0.19
C THR A 23 17.43 -11.46 -0.33
N THR A 24 16.11 -11.31 -0.34
CA THR A 24 15.48 -9.99 -0.35
C THR A 24 15.82 -9.31 0.97
N THR A 25 16.49 -8.17 0.88
CA THR A 25 16.86 -7.30 2.01
C THR A 25 16.13 -5.97 1.90
N THR A 26 16.06 -5.22 3.00
CA THR A 26 15.52 -3.86 2.99
C THR A 26 16.22 -2.97 1.96
N VAL A 27 17.53 -3.11 1.78
CA VAL A 27 18.31 -2.35 0.78
C VAL A 27 17.85 -2.69 -0.64
N SER A 28 17.73 -3.98 -0.97
CA SER A 28 17.25 -4.40 -2.30
C SER A 28 15.81 -3.95 -2.59
N ILE A 29 14.97 -3.85 -1.56
CA ILE A 29 13.61 -3.31 -1.69
C ILE A 29 13.69 -1.82 -1.99
N LEU A 30 14.52 -1.05 -1.28
CA LEU A 30 14.68 0.38 -1.51
C LEU A 30 15.24 0.69 -2.91
N GLU A 31 16.18 -0.11 -3.41
CA GLU A 31 16.71 -0.02 -4.78
C GLU A 31 15.62 -0.30 -5.83
N CYS A 32 14.85 -1.37 -5.65
CA CYS A 32 13.70 -1.70 -6.50
C CYS A 32 12.67 -0.56 -6.51
N LEU A 33 12.35 0.02 -5.36
CA LEU A 33 11.41 1.13 -5.26
C LEU A 33 11.95 2.40 -5.94
N SER A 34 13.23 2.70 -5.77
CA SER A 34 13.87 3.90 -6.35
C SER A 34 13.90 3.86 -7.88
N THR A 35 13.98 2.66 -8.46
CA THR A 35 13.95 2.46 -9.91
C THR A 35 12.53 2.35 -10.48
N SER A 36 11.59 1.79 -9.71
CA SER A 36 10.26 1.41 -10.24
C SER A 36 9.11 2.34 -9.85
N CYS A 37 9.28 3.16 -8.79
CA CYS A 37 8.22 4.00 -8.23
C CYS A 37 8.54 5.49 -8.37
N LYS A 38 7.52 6.31 -8.64
CA LYS A 38 7.70 7.77 -8.76
C LYS A 38 7.99 8.42 -7.41
N ARG A 39 7.56 7.79 -6.32
CA ARG A 39 7.72 8.28 -4.94
C ARG A 39 8.23 7.14 -4.05
N PRO A 40 9.52 6.78 -4.12
CA PRO A 40 10.06 5.59 -3.47
C PRO A 40 9.86 5.59 -1.94
N ARG A 41 10.05 6.74 -1.28
CA ARG A 41 9.80 6.88 0.16
C ARG A 41 8.35 6.62 0.53
N TYR A 42 7.41 7.18 -0.24
CA TYR A 42 5.98 6.98 -0.01
C TYR A 42 5.54 5.54 -0.26
N ALA A 43 6.03 4.94 -1.34
CA ALA A 43 5.79 3.53 -1.64
C ALA A 43 6.35 2.60 -0.54
N PHE A 44 7.53 2.90 0.00
CA PHE A 44 8.12 2.15 1.11
C PHE A 44 7.27 2.25 2.39
N MET A 45 6.76 3.44 2.73
CA MET A 45 5.85 3.60 3.89
C MET A 45 4.56 2.79 3.71
N VAL A 46 3.93 2.86 2.54
CA VAL A 46 2.76 2.04 2.21
C VAL A 46 3.08 0.54 2.33
N LEU A 47 4.26 0.12 1.85
CA LEU A 47 4.68 -1.28 1.92
C LEU A 47 4.85 -1.76 3.37
N ASN A 48 5.45 -0.96 4.24
CA ASN A 48 5.58 -1.30 5.66
C ASN A 48 4.22 -1.42 6.36
N LEU A 49 3.31 -0.49 6.10
CA LEU A 49 1.95 -0.56 6.64
C LEU A 49 1.19 -1.80 6.14
N LEU A 50 1.40 -2.19 4.89
CA LEU A 50 0.84 -3.44 4.36
C LEU A 50 1.44 -4.68 5.02
N VAL A 51 2.75 -4.68 5.33
CA VAL A 51 3.40 -5.75 6.09
C VAL A 51 2.77 -5.85 7.48
N GLU A 52 2.68 -4.74 8.20
CA GLU A 52 2.06 -4.64 9.53
C GLU A 52 0.63 -5.19 9.53
N ALA A 53 -0.21 -4.73 8.60
CA ALA A 53 -1.58 -5.21 8.45
C ALA A 53 -1.68 -6.69 8.03
N SER A 54 -0.62 -7.26 7.45
CA SER A 54 -0.56 -8.66 7.03
C SER A 54 -0.06 -9.61 8.13
N GLN A 55 0.54 -9.12 9.22
CA GLN A 55 1.21 -9.97 10.21
C GLN A 55 0.28 -11.01 10.87
N ARG A 56 -1.02 -10.69 11.03
CA ARG A 56 -1.98 -11.58 11.71
C ARG A 56 -2.64 -12.61 10.79
N THR A 57 -2.75 -12.32 9.50
CA THR A 57 -3.64 -13.03 8.57
C THR A 57 -2.91 -13.52 7.31
N GLY A 58 -1.66 -13.11 7.10
CA GLY A 58 -0.91 -13.35 5.86
C GLY A 58 -1.36 -12.45 4.69
N SER A 59 -2.38 -11.60 4.88
CA SER A 59 -2.87 -10.65 3.89
C SER A 59 -3.50 -9.42 4.52
N ALA A 60 -3.18 -8.25 4.00
CA ALA A 60 -3.77 -6.98 4.41
C ALA A 60 -5.13 -6.77 3.70
N GLY A 61 -6.21 -6.99 4.44
CA GLY A 61 -7.57 -6.67 4.00
C GLY A 61 -8.53 -7.87 3.99
N PRO A 62 -9.81 -7.65 3.63
CA PRO A 62 -10.36 -6.38 3.11
C PRO A 62 -10.53 -5.30 4.18
N TYR A 63 -10.59 -5.72 5.45
CA TYR A 63 -10.69 -4.84 6.61
C TYR A 63 -9.50 -5.05 7.54
N VAL A 64 -9.08 -3.97 8.19
CA VAL A 64 -8.09 -3.97 9.27
C VAL A 64 -8.85 -3.67 10.57
N LEU A 65 -8.49 -4.38 11.65
CA LEU A 65 -9.07 -4.16 12.98
C LEU A 65 -8.29 -3.04 13.67
N VAL A 66 -8.97 -1.96 14.02
CA VAL A 66 -8.44 -0.85 14.80
C VAL A 66 -9.32 -0.70 16.04
N GLY A 67 -8.84 -1.19 17.19
CA GLY A 67 -9.71 -1.42 18.35
C GLY A 67 -10.84 -2.37 17.97
N ASP A 68 -12.09 -1.94 18.19
CA ASP A 68 -13.30 -2.70 17.85
C ASP A 68 -13.85 -2.40 16.44
N LEU A 69 -13.25 -1.45 15.71
CA LEU A 69 -13.73 -1.03 14.40
C LEU A 69 -13.07 -1.83 13.27
N ARG A 70 -13.89 -2.21 12.29
CA ARG A 70 -13.44 -2.80 11.02
C ARG A 70 -13.34 -1.71 9.96
N VAL A 71 -12.13 -1.26 9.69
CA VAL A 71 -11.85 -0.20 8.72
C VAL A 71 -11.40 -0.82 7.40
N PRO A 72 -11.94 -0.41 6.24
CA PRO A 72 -11.43 -0.87 4.94
C PRO A 72 -9.93 -0.59 4.82
N VAL A 73 -9.15 -1.56 4.33
CA VAL A 73 -7.68 -1.44 4.29
C VAL A 73 -7.19 -0.19 3.56
N ARG A 74 -7.93 0.27 2.54
CA ARG A 74 -7.60 1.50 1.79
C ARG A 74 -7.78 2.75 2.63
N ASP A 75 -8.86 2.85 3.39
CA ASP A 75 -9.12 4.00 4.26
C ASP A 75 -8.12 4.00 5.43
N TRP A 76 -7.89 2.82 6.03
CA TRP A 76 -6.86 2.65 7.05
C TRP A 76 -5.46 3.09 6.60
N LEU A 77 -5.03 2.70 5.39
CA LEU A 77 -3.75 3.16 4.82
C LEU A 77 -3.71 4.68 4.63
N CYS A 78 -4.83 5.30 4.27
CA CYS A 78 -4.88 6.75 4.11
C CYS A 78 -4.72 7.45 5.47
N ASP A 79 -5.49 7.01 6.47
CA ASP A 79 -5.47 7.58 7.82
C ASP A 79 -4.11 7.38 8.50
N ALA A 80 -3.50 6.20 8.38
CA ALA A 80 -2.17 5.91 8.92
C ALA A 80 -1.06 6.82 8.33
N LEU A 81 -1.26 7.34 7.12
CA LEU A 81 -0.31 8.23 6.45
C LEU A 81 -0.59 9.71 6.69
N VAL A 82 -1.71 10.08 7.32
CA VAL A 82 -2.05 11.48 7.63
C VAL A 82 -0.97 12.17 8.47
N PRO A 83 -0.41 11.58 9.55
CA PRO A 83 0.62 12.25 10.35
C PRO A 83 1.88 12.61 9.56
N VAL A 84 2.22 11.79 8.55
CA VAL A 84 3.34 12.05 7.65
C VAL A 84 3.00 13.18 6.67
N ALA A 85 1.76 13.23 6.19
CA ALA A 85 1.26 14.30 5.32
C ALA A 85 1.05 15.63 6.06
N GLN A 86 0.80 15.61 7.37
CA GLN A 86 0.64 16.82 8.19
C GLN A 86 1.94 17.65 8.28
N ARG A 87 3.10 16.99 8.19
CA ARG A 87 4.43 17.64 8.18
C ARG A 87 4.86 18.13 6.79
N ASP A 88 4.03 17.94 5.76
CA ASP A 88 4.34 18.31 4.38
C ASP A 88 4.02 19.81 4.15
N PRO A 89 4.93 20.62 3.55
CA PRO A 89 4.66 21.99 3.11
C PRO A 89 3.38 22.13 2.26
N ARG A 90 2.94 21.04 1.62
CA ARG A 90 1.70 20.97 0.86
C ARG A 90 0.45 21.20 1.72
N ARG A 91 0.46 20.89 3.03
CA ARG A 91 -0.67 21.18 3.94
C ARG A 91 -0.89 22.68 4.06
N LEU A 92 0.16 23.47 4.27
CA LEU A 92 0.08 24.94 4.36
C LEU A 92 -0.57 25.55 3.10
N SER A 93 -0.23 25.03 1.92
CA SER A 93 -0.84 25.43 0.65
C SER A 93 -2.31 25.00 0.49
N ILE A 94 -2.71 23.89 1.12
CA ILE A 94 -4.12 23.45 1.12
C ILE A 94 -4.91 24.29 2.13
N GLU A 95 -4.36 24.55 3.31
CA GLU A 95 -4.95 25.36 4.35
C GLU A 95 -5.23 26.78 3.86
N GLY A 96 -4.23 27.45 3.26
CA GLY A 96 -4.42 28.78 2.68
C GLY A 96 -5.52 28.83 1.61
N ARG A 97 -5.62 27.78 0.77
CA ARG A 97 -6.69 27.68 -0.22
C ARG A 97 -8.07 27.38 0.37
N VAL A 98 -8.14 26.57 1.42
CA VAL A 98 -9.41 26.25 2.11
C VAL A 98 -9.93 27.49 2.82
N ARG A 99 -9.05 28.21 3.53
CA ARG A 99 -9.39 29.46 4.19
C ARG A 99 -9.89 30.50 3.19
N GLN A 100 -9.14 30.74 2.10
CA GLN A 100 -9.59 31.67 1.04
C GLN A 100 -10.95 31.27 0.46
N MET A 101 -11.17 29.98 0.20
CA MET A 101 -12.45 29.50 -0.33
C MET A 101 -13.62 29.73 0.64
N LEU A 102 -13.40 29.55 1.96
CA LEU A 102 -14.42 29.81 2.98
C LEU A 102 -14.69 31.31 3.16
N GLU A 103 -13.66 32.15 3.05
CA GLU A 103 -13.78 33.60 3.03
C GLU A 103 -14.57 34.08 1.81
N ASP A 104 -14.23 33.58 0.61
CA ASP A 104 -14.92 33.92 -0.64
C ASP A 104 -16.40 33.48 -0.62
N ALA A 105 -16.72 32.39 0.10
CA ALA A 105 -18.07 31.88 0.26
C ALA A 105 -18.85 32.53 1.42
N CYS A 106 -18.22 33.39 2.23
CA CYS A 106 -18.76 33.91 3.49
C CYS A 106 -19.23 32.80 4.47
N GLU A 107 -18.57 31.64 4.46
CA GLU A 107 -18.90 30.48 5.30
C GLU A 107 -17.98 30.36 6.53
N LEU A 108 -17.04 31.29 6.69
CA LEU A 108 -16.13 31.29 7.84
C LEU A 108 -16.88 31.73 9.11
N PRO A 109 -16.87 30.94 10.19
CA PRO A 109 -17.42 31.33 11.48
C PRO A 109 -16.80 32.63 12.03
N LEU A 110 -17.58 33.39 12.79
CA LEU A 110 -17.13 34.63 13.46
C LEU A 110 -16.16 34.36 14.62
N ASP A 111 -16.32 33.22 15.29
CA ASP A 111 -15.41 32.80 16.34
C ASP A 111 -14.11 32.25 15.69
N PRO A 112 -12.93 32.83 16.00
CA PRO A 112 -11.66 32.36 15.47
C PRO A 112 -11.37 30.88 15.75
N ASP A 113 -11.79 30.36 16.90
CA ASP A 113 -11.56 28.96 17.26
C ASP A 113 -12.44 28.03 16.41
N ASP A 114 -13.70 28.38 16.21
CA ASP A 114 -14.62 27.65 15.32
C ASP A 114 -14.17 27.70 13.86
N ALA A 115 -13.68 28.86 13.41
CA ALA A 115 -13.13 29.03 12.08
C ALA A 115 -11.90 28.14 11.86
N GLN A 116 -10.99 28.07 12.82
CA GLN A 116 -9.82 27.20 12.73
C GLN A 116 -10.22 25.72 12.71
N ARG A 117 -11.18 25.30 13.55
CA ARG A 117 -11.70 23.92 13.55
C ARG A 117 -12.30 23.53 12.20
N LEU A 118 -13.14 24.39 11.62
CA LEU A 118 -13.74 24.14 10.30
C LEU A 118 -12.69 24.02 9.20
N VAL A 119 -11.70 24.94 9.18
CA VAL A 119 -10.59 24.89 8.23
C VAL A 119 -9.82 23.58 8.38
N ASP A 120 -9.49 23.16 9.60
CA ASP A 120 -8.75 21.92 9.85
C ASP A 120 -9.54 20.68 9.41
N GLU A 121 -10.84 20.61 9.67
CA GLU A 121 -11.70 19.52 9.20
C GLU A 121 -11.72 19.42 7.67
N MET A 122 -11.90 20.55 6.98
CA MET A 122 -11.91 20.57 5.52
C MET A 122 -10.54 20.26 4.90
N VAL A 123 -9.46 20.73 5.52
CA VAL A 123 -8.09 20.38 5.11
C VAL A 123 -7.85 18.89 5.26
N LEU A 124 -8.26 18.30 6.39
CA LEU A 124 -8.14 16.86 6.64
C LEU A 124 -8.92 16.05 5.62
N GLU A 125 -10.16 16.44 5.30
CA GLU A 125 -10.96 15.74 4.29
C GLU A 125 -10.30 15.82 2.91
N ARG A 126 -9.78 16.98 2.52
CA ARG A 126 -9.09 17.14 1.23
C ARG A 126 -7.77 16.37 1.17
N ILE A 127 -7.05 16.28 2.29
CA ILE A 127 -5.88 15.40 2.45
C ILE A 127 -6.30 13.94 2.32
N ARG A 128 -7.40 13.50 2.94
CA ARG A 128 -7.92 12.12 2.80
C ARG A 128 -8.28 11.78 1.36
N ILE A 129 -9.01 12.65 0.65
CA ILE A 129 -9.38 12.45 -0.76
C ILE A 129 -8.12 12.31 -1.65
N SER A 130 -7.17 13.23 -1.49
CA SER A 130 -5.87 13.17 -2.18
C SER A 130 -5.07 11.92 -1.78
N GLY A 131 -5.13 11.55 -0.50
CA GLY A 131 -4.52 10.38 0.13
C GLY A 131 -4.97 9.09 -0.53
N ARG A 132 -6.28 8.89 -0.70
CA ARG A 132 -6.85 7.71 -1.39
C ARG A 132 -6.27 7.53 -2.79
N THR A 133 -6.13 8.63 -3.53
CA THR A 133 -5.55 8.60 -4.88
C THR A 133 -4.05 8.27 -4.84
N ASN A 134 -3.31 8.85 -3.90
CA ASN A 134 -1.88 8.59 -3.72
C ASN A 134 -1.60 7.15 -3.28
N VAL A 135 -2.36 6.62 -2.32
CA VAL A 135 -2.28 5.23 -1.87
C VAL A 135 -2.60 4.29 -3.03
N SER A 136 -3.69 4.52 -3.77
CA SER A 136 -4.06 3.69 -4.92
C SER A 136 -2.96 3.65 -5.99
N ARG A 137 -2.33 4.80 -6.26
CA ARG A 137 -1.18 4.89 -7.17
C ARG A 137 0.04 4.14 -6.64
N ALA A 138 0.42 4.38 -5.38
CA ALA A 138 1.57 3.72 -4.74
C ALA A 138 1.40 2.20 -4.74
N VAL A 139 0.24 1.70 -4.32
CA VAL A 139 -0.08 0.27 -4.37
C VAL A 139 -0.02 -0.27 -5.79
N SER A 140 -0.47 0.49 -6.78
CA SER A 140 -0.36 0.06 -8.19
C SER A 140 1.09 -0.02 -8.67
N GLU A 141 1.97 0.87 -8.19
CA GLU A 141 3.41 0.81 -8.44
C GLU A 141 4.05 -0.40 -7.72
N LEU A 142 3.70 -0.65 -6.46
CA LEU A 142 4.15 -1.82 -5.69
C LEU A 142 3.74 -3.14 -6.35
N VAL A 143 2.51 -3.21 -6.89
CA VAL A 143 2.03 -4.37 -7.64
C VAL A 143 2.80 -4.55 -8.93
N ARG A 144 3.11 -3.46 -9.65
CA ARG A 144 3.93 -3.52 -10.87
C ARG A 144 5.36 -3.96 -10.57
N ALA A 145 5.92 -3.52 -9.45
CA ALA A 145 7.25 -3.91 -8.97
C ALA A 145 7.31 -5.35 -8.42
N GLY A 146 6.18 -6.07 -8.38
CA GLY A 146 6.14 -7.46 -7.90
C GLY A 146 6.27 -7.62 -6.38
N LEU A 147 6.19 -6.54 -5.62
CA LEU A 147 6.33 -6.55 -4.15
C LEU A 147 5.01 -6.90 -3.45
N VAL A 148 3.88 -6.64 -4.12
CA VAL A 148 2.53 -6.85 -3.59
C VAL A 148 1.65 -7.49 -4.67
N LYS A 149 0.76 -8.41 -4.26
CA LYS A 149 -0.35 -8.91 -5.08
C LYS A 149 -1.65 -8.27 -4.61
N ARG A 150 -2.56 -8.00 -5.55
CA ARG A 150 -3.87 -7.40 -5.25
C ARG A 150 -4.98 -8.32 -5.71
N HIS A 151 -5.85 -8.65 -4.77
CA HIS A 151 -7.09 -9.39 -4.98
C HIS A 151 -8.29 -8.51 -4.59
N TYR A 152 -9.49 -8.94 -4.96
CA TYR A 152 -10.73 -8.23 -4.66
C TYR A 152 -11.74 -9.20 -4.07
N GLN A 153 -12.26 -8.90 -2.88
CA GLN A 153 -13.27 -9.69 -2.18
C GLN A 153 -14.62 -8.98 -2.17
N GLY A 154 -15.71 -9.75 -2.32
CA GLY A 154 -17.09 -9.26 -2.33
C GLY A 154 -17.85 -9.61 -3.62
N PHE A 155 -19.16 -9.34 -3.62
CA PHE A 155 -20.03 -9.63 -4.77
C PHE A 155 -19.81 -8.63 -5.90
N ARG A 156 -19.79 -9.15 -7.14
CA ARG A 156 -19.63 -8.34 -8.36
C ARG A 156 -20.99 -7.76 -8.75
N VAL A 157 -21.24 -6.51 -8.40
CA VAL A 157 -22.48 -5.80 -8.79
C VAL A 157 -22.12 -4.74 -9.82
N ASP A 158 -22.72 -4.85 -11.02
CA ASP A 158 -22.69 -3.88 -12.13
C ASP A 158 -21.35 -3.18 -12.39
N HIS A 159 -20.39 -3.80 -13.12
CA HIS A 159 -19.34 -2.93 -13.68
C HIS A 159 -18.44 -3.32 -14.86
N HIS A 160 -18.13 -2.26 -15.62
CA HIS A 160 -17.08 -2.02 -16.62
C HIS A 160 -15.74 -1.51 -16.00
N ASN A 161 -15.70 -0.91 -14.79
CA ASN A 161 -14.42 -0.49 -14.16
C ASN A 161 -13.84 -1.52 -13.16
N ARG A 162 -12.54 -1.38 -12.88
CA ARG A 162 -11.78 -2.21 -11.94
C ARG A 162 -12.40 -2.15 -10.53
N GLY A 163 -12.73 -3.33 -9.98
CA GLY A 163 -13.19 -3.47 -8.60
C GLY A 163 -14.69 -3.73 -8.43
N ALA A 164 -15.60 -3.17 -9.23
CA ALA A 164 -17.05 -3.47 -9.17
C ALA A 164 -17.64 -3.58 -7.73
N LYS A 165 -17.44 -2.54 -6.90
CA LYS A 165 -17.78 -2.47 -5.46
C LYS A 165 -17.09 -3.50 -4.53
N ARG A 166 -16.17 -4.32 -5.05
CA ARG A 166 -15.35 -5.24 -4.24
C ARG A 166 -14.29 -4.50 -3.43
N GLN A 167 -14.01 -5.03 -2.25
CA GLN A 167 -12.98 -4.54 -1.36
C GLN A 167 -11.61 -5.08 -1.76
N ALA A 168 -10.59 -4.25 -1.66
CA ALA A 168 -9.24 -4.65 -2.05
C ALA A 168 -8.62 -5.47 -0.92
N VAL A 169 -7.91 -6.53 -1.30
CA VAL A 169 -7.09 -7.35 -0.41
C VAL A 169 -5.68 -7.37 -0.99
N TYR A 170 -4.70 -7.11 -0.16
CA TYR A 170 -3.30 -7.05 -0.55
C TYR A 170 -2.52 -8.18 0.09
N VAL A 171 -1.69 -8.85 -0.69
CA VAL A 171 -0.81 -9.91 -0.22
C VAL A 171 0.62 -9.46 -0.52
N VAL A 172 1.38 -9.15 0.53
CA VAL A 172 2.80 -8.83 0.39
C VAL A 172 3.55 -10.12 0.06
N THR A 173 4.56 -10.06 -0.81
CA THR A 173 5.30 -11.27 -1.17
C THR A 173 6.13 -11.79 0.01
N GLU A 174 6.27 -13.10 0.08
CA GLU A 174 7.00 -13.78 1.15
C GLU A 174 8.44 -13.25 1.36
N PRO A 175 9.24 -12.95 0.32
CA PRO A 175 10.58 -12.39 0.53
C PRO A 175 10.54 -11.00 1.18
N VAL A 176 9.57 -10.17 0.82
CA VAL A 176 9.38 -8.84 1.41
C VAL A 176 8.88 -8.94 2.84
N MET A 177 7.92 -9.82 3.12
CA MET A 177 7.46 -10.10 4.48
C MET A 177 8.63 -10.50 5.37
N ARG A 178 9.47 -11.46 4.94
CA ARG A 178 10.64 -11.87 5.74
C ARG A 178 11.66 -10.75 5.97
N ALA A 179 11.88 -9.90 4.97
CA ALA A 179 12.83 -8.79 5.06
C ALA A 179 12.36 -7.71 6.05
N LEU A 180 11.07 -7.40 6.07
CA LEU A 180 10.53 -6.26 6.82
C LEU A 180 9.92 -6.66 8.18
N SER A 181 9.43 -7.89 8.36
CA SER A 181 8.86 -8.35 9.64
C SER A 181 9.88 -8.48 10.77
N ARG A 182 11.18 -8.56 10.46
CA ARG A 182 12.26 -8.69 11.46
C ARG A 182 12.76 -7.35 12.01
N ALA A 183 12.41 -6.23 11.38
CA ALA A 183 12.92 -4.91 11.74
C ALA A 183 12.05 -4.17 12.77
N THR A 184 10.94 -4.78 13.22
CA THR A 184 9.94 -4.13 14.10
C THR A 184 10.00 -4.63 15.55
N THR A 185 11.10 -5.26 15.97
CA THR A 185 11.38 -5.60 17.39
C THR A 185 12.41 -4.65 17.94
#